data_AF-A0AAD7BM15-F1
#
_entry.id   AF-A0AAD7BM15-F1
#
_cell.length_a   1.000
_cell.length_b   1.000
_cell.length_c   1.000
_cell.angle_alpha   90.00
_cell.angle_beta   90.00
_cell.angle_gamma   90.00
#
_symmetry.space_group_name_H-M   'P 1'
#
loop_
_entity.id
_entity.type
_entity.pdbx_description
1 polymer ?
#
loop_
_entity_poly.entity_id
_entity_poly.type
_entity_poly.pdbx_seq_one_letter_code
_entity_poly.pdbx_strand_id
1 'polypeptide(L)'
;MPDLNDPRYDGSGTSDDAMDFLKSLNLLHRKSKPALSDNEKLADVGDRFRTNSPPDRWFRGQNFSSSWSKFVAEFTARFASLLITVKPLGQRRAELHGIHVGDSDLVGAGTPVYGGTVMPFDGFQSRVREAVLEAEAGLSNEGLWGIHDALPVAFRTAIPVEPKDWNAMMAALQALPKHTIEAAALERRQTSAVVALEKGKAALDVKLAAVDRMMAAATATAAATATRTWGTAGGSGSRG
;
A
#
# COMPACT_ATOMS: atom_id res chain seq x y z
N MET A 1 3.69 -0.33 32.60
CA MET A 1 4.07 -1.71 32.25
C MET A 1 2.85 -2.58 32.47
N PRO A 2 2.41 -3.38 31.49
CA PRO A 2 1.36 -4.37 31.73
C PRO A 2 1.82 -5.35 32.81
N ASP A 3 0.95 -5.64 33.75
CA ASP A 3 1.21 -6.54 34.88
C ASP A 3 1.42 -7.96 34.34
N LEU A 4 2.64 -8.49 34.46
CA LEU A 4 3.00 -9.84 34.01
C LEU A 4 2.18 -10.95 34.71
N ASN A 5 1.38 -10.60 35.73
CA ASN A 5 0.55 -11.53 36.49
C ASN A 5 -0.87 -11.72 35.94
N ASP A 6 -1.33 -10.91 34.99
CA ASP A 6 -2.65 -11.07 34.36
C ASP A 6 -2.54 -10.91 32.84
N PRO A 7 -2.08 -11.95 32.09
CA PRO A 7 -2.04 -11.89 30.65
C PRO A 7 -3.45 -11.67 30.10
N ARG A 8 -3.63 -10.55 29.39
CA ARG A 8 -4.82 -10.23 28.61
C ARG A 8 -4.46 -10.23 27.13
N TYR A 9 -5.41 -10.61 26.30
CA TYR A 9 -5.24 -10.61 24.85
C TYR A 9 -6.40 -9.87 24.20
N ASP A 10 -6.09 -8.82 23.45
CA ASP A 10 -7.09 -8.04 22.74
C ASP A 10 -7.12 -8.30 21.23
N GLY A 11 -6.17 -9.10 20.71
CA GLY A 11 -6.05 -9.42 19.30
C GLY A 11 -5.78 -8.20 18.40
N SER A 12 -5.27 -7.09 18.96
CA SER A 12 -4.98 -5.86 18.22
C SER A 12 -3.77 -5.97 17.28
N GLY A 13 -2.87 -6.93 17.54
CA GLY A 13 -1.64 -7.14 16.76
C GLY A 13 -0.62 -5.99 16.86
N THR A 14 -0.84 -5.02 17.76
CA THR A 14 0.08 -3.87 17.96
C THR A 14 1.00 -4.01 19.18
N SER A 15 0.64 -4.84 20.16
CA SER A 15 1.44 -5.09 21.36
C SER A 15 1.45 -6.55 21.84
N ASP A 16 0.49 -7.35 21.37
CA ASP A 16 0.20 -8.67 21.95
C ASP A 16 0.40 -9.76 20.89
N ASP A 17 1.50 -10.50 21.01
CA ASP A 17 1.76 -11.69 20.21
C ASP A 17 0.92 -12.87 20.75
N ALA A 18 0.20 -13.54 19.84
CA ALA A 18 -0.70 -14.65 20.19
C ALA A 18 0.05 -15.83 20.83
N MET A 19 1.29 -16.09 20.40
CA MET A 19 2.13 -17.14 20.95
C MET A 19 2.68 -16.76 22.32
N ASP A 20 3.05 -15.50 22.52
CA ASP A 20 3.52 -15.02 23.83
C ASP A 20 2.38 -14.95 24.87
N PHE A 21 1.16 -14.61 24.44
CA PHE A 21 -0.04 -14.78 25.26
C PHE A 21 -0.24 -16.24 25.67
N LEU A 22 -0.23 -17.18 24.71
CA LEU A 22 -0.38 -18.61 24.99
C LEU A 22 0.74 -19.15 25.90
N LYS A 23 1.99 -18.71 25.71
CA LYS A 23 3.11 -19.09 26.60
C LYS A 23 2.86 -18.59 28.02
N SER A 24 2.43 -17.34 28.18
CA SER A 24 2.16 -16.72 29.48
C SER A 24 1.01 -17.43 30.20
N LEU A 25 -0.05 -17.77 29.47
CA LEU A 25 -1.18 -18.57 29.97
C LEU A 25 -0.76 -19.97 30.41
N ASN A 26 -0.01 -20.69 29.58
CA ASN A 26 0.47 -22.03 29.92
C ASN A 26 1.40 -22.00 31.15
N LEU A 27 2.21 -20.95 31.32
CA LEU A 27 3.01 -20.77 32.52
C LEU A 27 2.15 -20.55 33.77
N LEU A 28 1.05 -19.81 33.65
CA LEU A 28 0.09 -19.58 34.73
C LEU A 28 -0.66 -20.88 35.10
N HIS A 29 -1.16 -21.63 34.11
CA HIS A 29 -1.79 -22.93 34.32
C HIS A 29 -0.85 -23.99 34.90
N ARG A 30 0.46 -23.91 34.61
CA ARG A 30 1.46 -24.80 35.23
C ARG A 30 1.71 -24.47 36.71
N LYS A 31 1.48 -23.22 37.12
CA LYS A 31 1.70 -22.78 38.50
C LYS A 31 0.50 -23.06 39.42
N SER A 32 -0.69 -23.28 38.87
CA SER A 32 -1.88 -23.61 39.66
C SER A 32 -1.75 -24.97 40.34
N LYS A 33 -2.13 -25.04 41.62
CA LYS A 33 -2.27 -26.29 42.37
C LYS A 33 -3.66 -26.32 43.04
N PRO A 34 -4.51 -27.31 42.74
CA PRO A 34 -4.31 -28.44 41.82
C PRO A 34 -4.20 -28.00 40.34
N ALA A 35 -3.76 -28.92 39.48
CA ALA A 35 -3.66 -28.66 38.05
C ALA A 35 -5.07 -28.48 37.45
N LEU A 36 -5.24 -27.44 36.63
CA LEU A 36 -6.52 -27.15 35.97
C LEU A 36 -6.87 -28.23 34.94
N SER A 37 -8.14 -28.63 34.92
CA SER A 37 -8.74 -29.40 33.84
C SER A 37 -8.84 -28.56 32.57
N ASP A 38 -9.00 -29.22 31.42
CA ASP A 38 -9.11 -28.51 30.14
C ASP A 38 -10.34 -27.60 30.08
N ASN A 39 -11.45 -27.96 30.72
CA ASN A 39 -12.62 -27.09 30.82
C ASN A 39 -12.34 -25.83 31.64
N GLU A 40 -11.57 -25.94 32.73
CA GLU A 40 -11.19 -24.79 33.56
C GLU A 40 -10.20 -23.87 32.82
N LYS A 41 -9.26 -24.45 32.05
CA LYS A 41 -8.36 -23.66 31.19
C LYS A 41 -9.12 -22.89 30.10
N LEU A 42 -10.13 -23.54 29.51
CA LEU A 42 -10.99 -22.91 28.50
C LEU A 42 -11.83 -21.79 29.11
N ALA A 43 -12.34 -21.95 30.33
CA ALA A 43 -13.03 -20.86 31.03
C ALA A 43 -12.08 -19.68 31.32
N ASP A 44 -10.89 -19.95 31.89
CA ASP A 44 -9.89 -18.93 32.22
C ASP A 44 -9.39 -18.15 30.99
N VAL A 45 -9.17 -18.81 29.85
CA VAL A 45 -8.76 -18.09 28.63
C VAL A 45 -9.85 -17.16 28.11
N GLY A 46 -11.12 -17.54 28.24
CA GLY A 46 -12.26 -16.71 27.86
C GLY A 46 -12.31 -15.39 28.64
N ASP A 47 -12.05 -15.45 29.94
CA ASP A 47 -12.05 -14.28 30.84
C ASP A 47 -10.89 -13.31 30.57
N ARG A 48 -9.84 -13.79 29.91
CA ARG A 48 -8.63 -13.02 29.58
C ARG A 48 -8.72 -12.29 28.24
N PHE A 49 -9.75 -12.56 27.46
CA PHE A 49 -10.03 -11.76 26.27
C PHE A 49 -10.68 -10.44 26.65
N ARG A 50 -10.22 -9.35 26.03
CA ARG A 50 -10.88 -8.05 26.19
C ARG A 50 -12.31 -8.13 25.65
N THR A 51 -13.30 -7.65 26.40
CA THR A 51 -14.71 -7.65 25.98
C THR A 51 -14.89 -7.01 24.60
N ASN A 52 -15.68 -7.65 23.74
CA ASN A 52 -15.96 -7.26 22.35
C ASN A 52 -14.73 -7.25 21.41
N SER A 53 -13.58 -7.74 21.85
CA SER A 53 -12.41 -7.89 20.98
C SER A 53 -12.63 -8.98 19.92
N PRO A 54 -11.87 -8.96 18.81
CA PRO A 54 -11.89 -10.05 17.83
C PRO A 54 -11.74 -11.47 18.43
N PRO A 55 -10.81 -11.74 19.38
CA PRO A 55 -10.71 -13.05 20.03
C PRO A 55 -11.89 -13.36 20.96
N ASP A 56 -12.45 -12.39 21.70
CA ASP A 56 -13.65 -12.61 22.53
C ASP A 56 -14.88 -12.99 21.68
N ARG A 57 -15.11 -12.27 20.57
CA ARG A 57 -16.21 -12.58 19.64
C ARG A 57 -16.05 -13.93 18.97
N TRP A 58 -14.82 -14.26 18.56
CA TRP A 58 -14.50 -15.57 18.01
C TRP A 58 -14.73 -16.67 19.06
N PHE A 59 -14.20 -16.50 20.27
CA PHE A 59 -14.29 -17.50 21.34
C PHE A 59 -15.74 -17.81 21.72
N ARG A 60 -16.60 -16.78 21.85
CA ARG A 60 -18.05 -16.96 22.13
C ARG A 60 -18.82 -17.67 21.02
N GLY A 61 -18.36 -17.56 19.78
CA GLY A 61 -18.98 -18.18 18.61
C GLY A 61 -18.58 -19.63 18.38
N GLN A 62 -17.63 -20.16 19.15
CA GLN A 62 -17.13 -21.51 19.01
C GLN A 62 -17.69 -22.43 20.10
N ASN A 63 -17.95 -23.68 19.71
CA ASN A 63 -18.21 -24.76 20.66
C ASN A 63 -16.93 -25.59 20.79
N PHE A 64 -16.00 -25.14 21.63
CA PHE A 64 -14.78 -25.88 21.87
C PHE A 64 -15.14 -27.15 22.64
N SER A 65 -15.17 -28.29 21.93
CA SER A 65 -15.11 -29.62 22.55
C SER A 65 -13.94 -29.63 23.53
N SER A 66 -14.19 -29.95 24.81
CA SER A 66 -13.36 -29.94 26.03
C SER A 66 -11.86 -30.29 25.95
N SER A 67 -11.13 -29.74 24.99
CA SER A 67 -9.76 -30.11 24.63
C SER A 67 -8.94 -28.84 24.48
N TRP A 68 -8.03 -28.63 25.43
CA TRP A 68 -7.14 -27.49 25.42
C TRP A 68 -6.23 -27.49 24.18
N SER A 69 -5.78 -28.67 23.74
CA SER A 69 -4.92 -28.79 22.55
C SER A 69 -5.64 -28.37 21.27
N LYS A 70 -6.93 -28.69 21.12
CA LYS A 70 -7.74 -28.26 19.98
C LYS A 70 -7.94 -26.75 19.98
N PHE A 71 -8.24 -26.16 21.13
CA PHE A 71 -8.29 -24.70 21.27
C PHE A 71 -6.97 -24.05 20.86
N VAL A 72 -5.83 -24.54 21.36
CA VAL A 72 -4.51 -23.97 21.01
C VAL A 72 -4.26 -24.06 19.52
N ALA A 73 -4.59 -25.17 18.87
CA ALA A 73 -4.44 -25.33 17.42
C ALA A 73 -5.31 -24.34 16.63
N GLU A 74 -6.59 -24.20 16.98
CA GLU A 74 -7.51 -23.29 16.30
C GLU A 74 -7.17 -21.81 16.58
N PHE A 75 -6.80 -21.48 17.82
CA PHE A 75 -6.35 -20.14 18.20
C PHE A 75 -5.07 -19.77 17.45
N THR A 76 -4.11 -20.69 17.37
CA THR A 76 -2.87 -20.51 16.61
C THR A 76 -3.18 -20.35 15.12
N ALA A 77 -4.00 -21.22 14.53
CA ALA A 77 -4.39 -21.09 13.12
C ALA A 77 -5.10 -19.77 12.81
N ARG A 78 -5.85 -19.22 13.78
CA ARG A 78 -6.61 -17.99 13.62
C ARG A 78 -5.80 -16.71 13.88
N PHE A 79 -4.83 -16.77 14.80
CA PHE A 79 -4.15 -15.59 15.34
C PHE A 79 -2.60 -15.64 15.27
N ALA A 80 -1.98 -16.78 14.97
CA ALA A 80 -0.51 -16.94 14.95
C ALA A 80 0.17 -16.43 13.67
N SER A 81 -0.40 -15.41 13.03
CA SER A 81 0.21 -14.78 11.86
C SER A 81 -0.08 -13.28 11.80
N LEU A 82 -0.20 -12.62 12.95
CA LEU A 82 -0.18 -11.16 13.03
C LEU A 82 1.21 -10.66 13.45
N LEU A 83 2.25 -11.14 12.77
CA LEU A 83 3.54 -10.43 12.65
C LEU A 83 3.46 -9.35 11.56
N ILE A 84 2.26 -8.82 11.34
CA ILE A 84 2.04 -7.61 10.56
C ILE A 84 1.87 -6.56 11.64
N THR A 85 2.82 -5.64 11.76
CA THR A 85 2.60 -4.35 12.42
C THR A 85 1.25 -3.86 11.94
N VAL A 86 0.20 -3.99 12.76
CA VAL A 86 -1.17 -3.77 12.28
C VAL A 86 -1.27 -2.27 12.01
N LYS A 87 -1.07 -1.92 10.75
CA LYS A 87 -1.36 -0.59 10.24
C LYS A 87 -2.80 -0.30 10.69
N PRO A 88 -3.06 0.85 11.33
CA PRO A 88 -4.41 1.23 11.73
C PRO A 88 -5.38 1.01 10.57
N LEU A 89 -6.63 0.65 10.84
CA LEU A 89 -7.61 0.34 9.78
C LEU A 89 -7.67 1.44 8.72
N GLY A 90 -7.57 2.72 9.13
CA GLY A 90 -7.48 3.86 8.20
C GLY A 90 -6.26 3.82 7.28
N GLN A 91 -5.11 3.34 7.76
CA GLN A 91 -3.90 3.18 6.94
C GLN A 91 -4.02 1.97 5.99
N ARG A 92 -4.62 0.86 6.42
CA ARG A 92 -4.92 -0.29 5.53
C ARG A 92 -5.91 0.10 4.44
N ARG A 93 -6.94 0.89 4.78
CA ARG A 93 -7.86 1.47 3.80
C ARG A 93 -7.15 2.43 2.86
N ALA A 94 -6.30 3.33 3.38
CA ALA A 94 -5.50 4.22 2.55
C ALA A 94 -4.59 3.47 1.59
N GLU A 95 -4.02 2.33 2.01
CA GLU A 95 -3.23 1.46 1.15
C GLU A 95 -4.06 0.77 0.08
N LEU A 96 -5.26 0.26 0.42
CA LEU A 96 -6.22 -0.25 -0.54
C LEU A 96 -6.54 0.81 -1.61
N HIS A 97 -6.81 2.05 -1.21
CA HIS A 97 -7.04 3.17 -2.12
C HIS A 97 -5.80 3.60 -2.93
N GLY A 98 -4.60 3.32 -2.41
CA GLY A 98 -3.32 3.60 -3.05
C GLY A 98 -2.86 2.51 -4.02
N ILE A 99 -3.57 1.38 -4.09
CA ILE A 99 -3.27 0.33 -5.06
C ILE A 99 -3.65 0.84 -6.44
N HIS A 100 -2.64 0.91 -7.28
CA HIS A 100 -2.74 1.26 -8.67
C HIS A 100 -1.98 0.20 -9.46
N VAL A 101 -2.44 -0.05 -10.68
CA VAL A 101 -1.68 -0.89 -11.61
C VAL A 101 -0.34 -0.19 -11.84
N GLY A 102 0.78 -0.87 -11.74
CA GLY A 102 2.13 -0.37 -12.04
C GLY A 102 2.65 -0.86 -13.39
N ASP A 103 3.79 -0.31 -13.84
CA ASP A 103 4.46 -0.77 -15.07
C ASP A 103 4.88 -2.23 -14.98
N SER A 104 5.34 -2.66 -13.80
CA SER A 104 5.71 -4.05 -13.50
C SER A 104 4.54 -5.02 -13.55
N ASP A 105 3.30 -4.53 -13.42
CA ASP A 105 2.11 -5.38 -13.45
C ASP A 105 1.56 -5.58 -14.87
N LEU A 106 1.94 -4.69 -15.79
CA LEU A 106 1.51 -4.69 -17.18
C LEU A 106 2.58 -5.28 -18.11
N VAL A 107 3.86 -5.17 -17.72
CA VAL A 107 4.99 -5.53 -18.55
C VAL A 107 5.97 -6.38 -17.74
N GLY A 108 6.19 -7.61 -18.18
CA GLY A 108 7.16 -8.50 -17.57
C GLY A 108 7.10 -9.92 -18.12
N ALA A 109 8.20 -10.64 -17.97
CA ALA A 109 8.17 -12.09 -18.13
C ALA A 109 7.39 -12.69 -16.94
N GLY A 110 6.50 -13.65 -17.22
CA GLY A 110 5.79 -14.34 -16.16
C GLY A 110 6.78 -15.06 -15.23
N THR A 111 6.45 -15.10 -13.94
CA THR A 111 7.29 -15.76 -12.94
C THR A 111 6.95 -17.24 -12.90
N PRO A 112 7.93 -18.15 -13.08
CA PRO A 112 7.68 -19.58 -12.94
C PRO A 112 7.41 -19.91 -11.47
N VAL A 113 6.33 -20.64 -11.23
CA VAL A 113 5.96 -21.21 -9.93
C VAL A 113 5.62 -22.69 -10.11
N TYR A 114 5.63 -23.45 -9.01
CA TYR A 114 5.33 -24.88 -9.07
C TYR A 114 3.93 -25.11 -9.66
N GLY A 115 3.85 -25.65 -10.87
CA GLY A 115 2.58 -25.88 -11.59
C GLY A 115 2.20 -24.83 -12.64
N GLY A 116 3.02 -23.81 -12.93
CA GLY A 116 2.75 -22.88 -14.04
C GLY A 116 3.59 -21.60 -14.09
N THR A 117 3.13 -20.65 -14.90
CA THR A 117 3.71 -19.31 -15.01
C THR A 117 2.67 -18.30 -14.57
N VAL A 118 2.98 -17.54 -13.51
CA VAL A 118 2.13 -16.44 -13.03
C VAL A 118 2.50 -15.20 -13.82
N MET A 119 1.52 -14.64 -14.53
CA MET A 119 1.73 -13.42 -15.29
C MET A 119 1.81 -12.23 -14.32
N PRO A 120 2.55 -11.16 -14.65
CA PRO A 120 2.70 -10.02 -13.74
C PRO A 120 1.36 -9.40 -13.29
N PHE A 121 0.35 -9.46 -14.16
CA PHE A 121 -1.00 -8.98 -13.84
C PHE A 121 -1.73 -9.85 -12.80
N ASP A 122 -1.44 -11.15 -12.73
CA ASP A 122 -1.97 -12.05 -11.69
C ASP A 122 -1.39 -11.67 -10.31
N GLY A 123 -0.16 -11.14 -10.28
CA GLY A 123 0.46 -10.56 -9.10
C GLY A 123 -0.30 -9.33 -8.60
N PHE A 124 -0.72 -8.44 -9.51
CA PHE A 124 -1.57 -7.30 -9.16
C PHE A 124 -2.91 -7.75 -8.55
N GLN A 125 -3.59 -8.71 -9.17
CA GLN A 125 -4.86 -9.25 -8.63
C GLN A 125 -4.68 -9.83 -7.22
N SER A 126 -3.56 -10.52 -6.98
CA SER A 126 -3.25 -11.10 -5.67
C SER A 126 -3.05 -10.02 -4.60
N ARG A 127 -2.35 -8.92 -4.93
CA ARG A 127 -2.17 -7.78 -4.01
C ARG A 127 -3.48 -7.06 -3.69
N VAL A 128 -4.35 -6.88 -4.68
CA VAL A 128 -5.69 -6.28 -4.46
C VAL A 128 -6.51 -7.18 -3.54
N ARG A 129 -6.51 -8.49 -3.77
CA ARG A 129 -7.23 -9.46 -2.93
C ARG A 129 -6.75 -9.43 -1.48
N GLU A 130 -5.44 -9.43 -1.28
CA GLU A 130 -4.81 -9.36 0.05
C GLU A 130 -5.19 -8.05 0.76
N ALA A 131 -5.08 -6.91 0.09
CA ALA A 131 -5.44 -5.61 0.67
C ALA A 131 -6.93 -5.48 1.01
N VAL A 132 -7.84 -6.08 0.22
CA VAL A 132 -9.28 -6.10 0.54
C VAL A 132 -9.56 -6.92 1.80
N LEU A 133 -8.85 -8.04 1.99
CA LEU A 133 -8.94 -8.86 3.19
C LEU A 133 -8.37 -8.11 4.40
N GLU A 134 -7.19 -7.50 4.26
CA GLU A 134 -6.54 -6.75 5.32
C GLU A 134 -7.34 -5.51 5.75
N ALA A 135 -7.98 -4.81 4.81
CA ALA A 135 -8.80 -3.63 5.09
C ALA A 135 -10.19 -3.98 5.66
N GLU A 136 -10.52 -5.26 5.83
CA GLU A 136 -11.86 -5.77 6.15
C GLU A 136 -12.94 -5.26 5.17
N ALA A 137 -12.52 -4.88 3.96
CA ALA A 137 -13.36 -4.21 2.99
C ALA A 137 -14.35 -5.18 2.33
N GLY A 138 -14.09 -6.49 2.35
CA GLY A 138 -14.99 -7.52 1.79
C GLY A 138 -16.39 -7.58 2.41
N LEU A 139 -16.62 -6.93 3.56
CA LEU A 139 -17.93 -6.78 4.21
C LEU A 139 -18.67 -5.50 3.77
N SER A 140 -18.05 -4.66 2.93
CA SER A 140 -18.56 -3.37 2.48
C SER A 140 -18.22 -3.10 1.01
N ASN A 141 -18.78 -2.03 0.43
CA ASN A 141 -18.39 -1.56 -0.91
C ASN A 141 -17.41 -0.39 -0.85
N GLU A 142 -16.85 -0.12 0.34
CA GLU A 142 -15.95 1.01 0.58
C GLU A 142 -14.67 0.84 -0.25
N GLY A 143 -14.27 1.90 -0.98
CA GLY A 143 -13.05 1.94 -1.79
C GLY A 143 -13.10 1.25 -3.14
N LEU A 144 -14.17 0.52 -3.44
CA LEU A 144 -14.35 -0.18 -4.71
C LEU A 144 -14.29 0.77 -5.91
N TRP A 145 -14.93 1.93 -5.77
CA TRP A 145 -14.92 3.00 -6.76
C TRP A 145 -13.56 3.65 -6.97
N GLY A 146 -12.84 3.92 -5.87
CA GLY A 146 -11.52 4.52 -5.95
C GLY A 146 -10.54 3.62 -6.71
N ILE A 147 -10.62 2.30 -6.50
CA ILE A 147 -9.82 1.34 -7.25
C ILE A 147 -10.28 1.28 -8.71
N HIS A 148 -11.59 1.19 -8.98
CA HIS A 148 -12.12 1.18 -10.34
C HIS A 148 -11.60 2.37 -11.16
N ASP A 149 -11.70 3.58 -10.62
CA ASP A 149 -11.28 4.81 -11.30
C ASP A 149 -9.77 4.92 -11.48
N ALA A 150 -8.99 4.29 -10.60
CA ALA A 150 -7.54 4.20 -10.70
C ALA A 150 -7.07 3.16 -11.74
N LEU A 151 -7.97 2.33 -12.29
CA LEU A 151 -7.60 1.39 -13.35
C LEU A 151 -7.33 2.13 -14.68
N PRO A 152 -6.40 1.60 -15.51
CA PRO A 152 -6.20 2.07 -16.88
C PRO A 152 -7.51 2.16 -17.67
N VAL A 153 -7.61 3.08 -18.63
CA VAL A 153 -8.84 3.29 -19.43
C VAL A 153 -9.23 2.00 -20.14
N ALA A 154 -8.27 1.26 -20.67
CA ALA A 154 -8.51 -0.04 -21.30
C ALA A 154 -9.25 -1.01 -20.37
N PHE A 155 -8.95 -1.00 -19.06
CA PHE A 155 -9.57 -1.91 -18.09
C PHE A 155 -10.97 -1.45 -17.72
N ARG A 156 -11.15 -0.15 -17.48
CA ARG A 156 -12.47 0.44 -17.20
C ARG A 156 -13.46 0.25 -18.36
N THR A 157 -12.97 0.28 -19.59
CA THR A 157 -13.80 0.00 -20.78
C THR A 157 -14.23 -1.46 -20.83
N ALA A 158 -13.34 -2.39 -20.42
CA ALA A 158 -13.62 -3.82 -20.39
C ALA A 158 -14.41 -4.29 -19.17
N ILE A 159 -14.52 -3.46 -18.13
CA ILE A 159 -15.34 -3.67 -16.93
C ILE A 159 -16.47 -2.63 -16.95
N PRO A 160 -17.46 -2.77 -17.86
CA PRO A 160 -18.44 -1.72 -18.14
C PRO A 160 -19.52 -1.58 -17.07
N VAL A 161 -19.61 -2.53 -16.12
CA VAL A 161 -20.64 -2.55 -15.07
C VAL A 161 -19.95 -2.33 -13.73
N GLU A 162 -20.44 -1.36 -12.98
CA GLU A 162 -20.08 -1.14 -11.58
C GLU A 162 -20.11 -2.47 -10.82
N PRO A 163 -18.95 -2.93 -10.31
CA PRO A 163 -18.95 -4.14 -9.53
C PRO A 163 -19.75 -3.91 -8.25
N LYS A 164 -20.80 -4.72 -8.06
CA LYS A 164 -21.69 -4.63 -6.89
C LYS A 164 -20.96 -4.84 -5.57
N ASP A 165 -19.89 -5.63 -5.58
CA ASP A 165 -19.06 -5.99 -4.45
C ASP A 165 -17.62 -6.33 -4.89
N TRP A 166 -16.73 -6.50 -3.92
CA TRP A 166 -15.33 -6.84 -4.17
C TRP A 166 -15.14 -8.18 -4.90
N ASN A 167 -16.04 -9.14 -4.72
CA ASN A 167 -15.96 -10.42 -5.43
C ASN A 167 -16.23 -10.24 -6.92
N ALA A 168 -17.23 -9.43 -7.28
CA ALA A 168 -17.53 -9.07 -8.66
C ALA A 168 -16.36 -8.30 -9.30
N MET A 169 -15.72 -7.39 -8.56
CA MET A 169 -14.55 -6.65 -9.03
C MET A 169 -13.37 -7.61 -9.31
N MET A 170 -13.07 -8.51 -8.37
CA MET A 170 -11.99 -9.47 -8.54
C MET A 170 -12.25 -10.45 -9.68
N ALA A 171 -13.50 -10.90 -9.85
CA ALA A 171 -13.89 -11.75 -10.96
C ALA A 171 -13.75 -11.02 -12.31
N ALA A 172 -14.13 -9.74 -12.38
CA ALA A 172 -13.99 -8.93 -13.58
C ALA A 172 -12.51 -8.72 -13.96
N LEU A 173 -11.65 -8.42 -12.98
CA LEU A 173 -10.21 -8.30 -13.19
C LEU A 173 -9.59 -9.62 -13.68
N GLN A 174 -10.02 -10.75 -13.15
CA GLN A 174 -9.55 -12.08 -13.56
C GLN A 174 -10.02 -12.47 -14.97
N ALA A 175 -11.18 -11.97 -15.39
CA ALA A 175 -11.75 -12.22 -16.72
C ALA A 175 -11.19 -11.28 -17.82
N LEU A 176 -10.29 -10.36 -17.48
CA LEU A 176 -9.76 -9.41 -18.45
C LEU A 176 -8.99 -10.12 -19.59
N PRO A 177 -9.35 -9.88 -20.86
CA PRO A 177 -8.65 -10.46 -21.99
C PRO A 177 -7.20 -9.99 -22.06
N LYS A 178 -6.30 -10.86 -22.54
CA LYS A 178 -4.88 -10.52 -22.73
C LYS A 178 -4.66 -9.25 -23.57
N HIS A 179 -5.44 -9.06 -24.63
CA HIS A 179 -5.33 -7.86 -25.49
C HIS A 179 -5.67 -6.56 -24.73
N THR A 180 -6.49 -6.64 -23.68
CA THR A 180 -6.82 -5.49 -22.83
C THR A 180 -5.62 -5.10 -21.95
N ILE A 181 -4.87 -6.09 -21.45
CA ILE A 181 -3.61 -5.90 -20.71
C ILE A 181 -2.55 -5.25 -21.62
N GLU A 182 -2.44 -5.72 -22.86
CA GLU A 182 -1.53 -5.14 -23.87
C GLU A 182 -1.91 -3.69 -24.23
N ALA A 183 -3.21 -3.40 -24.38
CA ALA A 183 -3.70 -2.05 -24.62
C ALA A 183 -3.38 -1.11 -23.45
N ALA A 184 -3.55 -1.55 -22.20
CA ALA A 184 -3.16 -0.77 -21.02
C ALA A 184 -1.64 -0.51 -20.96
N ALA A 185 -0.82 -1.48 -21.34
CA ALA A 185 0.63 -1.30 -21.44
C ALA A 185 1.01 -0.25 -22.52
N LEU A 186 0.31 -0.26 -23.66
CA LEU A 186 0.51 0.69 -24.74
C LEU A 186 0.10 2.11 -24.33
N GLU A 187 -1.09 2.28 -23.75
CA GLU A 187 -1.61 3.55 -23.22
C GLU A 187 -0.60 4.20 -22.27
N ARG A 188 0.00 3.40 -21.40
CA ARG A 188 0.97 3.87 -20.42
C ARG A 188 2.29 4.29 -21.05
N ARG A 189 2.79 3.54 -22.03
CA ARG A 189 3.98 3.94 -22.82
C ARG A 189 3.74 5.26 -23.54
N GLN A 190 2.57 5.44 -24.14
CA GLN A 190 2.19 6.68 -24.82
C GLN A 190 2.12 7.85 -23.83
N THR A 191 1.46 7.66 -22.69
CA THR A 191 1.36 8.68 -21.63
C THR A 191 2.74 9.08 -21.10
N SER A 192 3.61 8.11 -20.81
CA SER A 192 4.98 8.38 -20.36
C SER A 192 5.81 9.11 -21.42
N ALA A 193 5.62 8.80 -22.71
CA ALA A 193 6.29 9.50 -23.79
C ALA A 193 5.82 10.96 -23.91
N VAL A 194 4.52 11.21 -23.77
CA VAL A 194 3.95 12.58 -23.76
C VAL A 194 4.51 13.38 -22.58
N VAL A 195 4.50 12.82 -21.37
CA VAL A 195 5.06 13.48 -20.18
C VAL A 195 6.55 13.76 -20.33
N ALA A 196 7.31 12.85 -20.93
CA ALA A 196 8.74 13.07 -21.21
C ALA A 196 8.96 14.20 -22.22
N LEU A 197 8.13 14.28 -23.26
CA LEU A 197 8.16 15.38 -24.24
C LEU A 197 7.80 16.71 -23.60
N GLU A 198 6.78 16.76 -22.74
CA GLU A 198 6.39 17.98 -22.02
C GLU A 198 7.50 18.48 -21.08
N LYS A 199 8.12 17.57 -20.31
CA LYS A 199 9.28 17.90 -19.48
C LYS A 199 10.47 18.38 -20.32
N GLY A 200 10.71 17.73 -21.46
CA GLY A 200 11.74 18.12 -22.42
C GLY A 200 11.50 19.53 -22.97
N LYS A 201 10.26 19.84 -23.35
CA LYS A 201 9.84 21.17 -23.82
C LYS A 201 10.05 22.22 -22.73
N ALA A 202 9.57 21.97 -21.50
CA ALA A 202 9.75 22.89 -20.38
C ALA A 202 11.23 23.16 -20.08
N ALA A 203 12.09 22.13 -20.15
CA ALA A 203 13.53 22.29 -19.98
C ALA A 203 14.17 23.10 -21.11
N LEU A 204 13.67 22.96 -22.35
CA LEU A 204 14.11 23.74 -23.50
C LEU A 204 13.74 25.22 -23.33
N ASP A 205 12.52 25.50 -22.88
CA ASP A 205 12.03 26.87 -22.65
C ASP A 205 12.88 27.59 -21.58
N VAL A 206 13.28 26.89 -20.52
CA VAL A 206 14.21 27.44 -19.51
C VAL A 206 15.58 27.79 -20.11
N LYS A 207 16.11 26.92 -20.98
CA LYS A 207 17.39 27.16 -21.66
C LYS A 207 17.29 28.34 -22.63
N LEU A 208 16.21 28.44 -23.39
CA LEU A 208 15.97 29.54 -24.30
C LEU A 208 15.92 30.88 -23.54
N ALA A 209 15.17 30.92 -22.43
CA ALA A 209 15.10 32.11 -21.57
C ALA A 209 16.43 32.48 -20.91
N ALA A 210 17.36 31.52 -20.73
CA ALA A 210 18.70 31.79 -20.25
C ALA A 210 19.59 32.39 -21.36
N VAL A 211 19.49 31.88 -22.59
CA VAL A 211 20.19 32.42 -23.77
C VAL A 211 19.74 33.85 -24.05
N ASP A 212 18.44 34.15 -24.00
CA ASP A 212 17.93 35.51 -24.20
C ASP A 212 18.48 36.49 -23.16
N ARG A 213 18.60 36.06 -21.89
CA ARG A 213 19.22 36.85 -20.82
C ARG A 213 20.71 37.09 -21.07
N MET A 214 21.44 36.08 -21.55
CA MET A 214 22.85 36.22 -21.90
C MET A 214 23.06 37.17 -23.09
N MET A 215 22.22 37.07 -24.12
CA MET A 215 22.25 37.96 -25.27
C MET A 215 21.95 39.41 -24.85
N ALA A 216 20.90 39.63 -24.05
CA ALA A 216 20.57 40.96 -23.53
C ALA A 216 21.73 41.55 -22.69
N ALA A 217 22.38 40.74 -21.84
CA ALA A 217 23.53 41.17 -21.06
C ALA A 217 24.74 41.51 -21.95
N ALA A 218 24.99 40.72 -23.00
CA ALA A 218 26.06 40.98 -23.95
C ALA A 218 25.82 42.29 -24.73
N THR A 219 24.58 42.53 -25.19
CA THR A 219 24.20 43.79 -25.85
C THR A 219 24.32 44.99 -24.91
N ALA A 220 23.90 44.87 -23.65
CA ALA A 220 24.06 45.92 -22.65
C ALA A 220 25.54 46.22 -22.36
N THR A 221 26.39 45.19 -22.30
CA THR A 221 27.84 45.34 -22.09
C THR A 221 28.51 46.00 -23.29
N ALA A 222 28.10 45.64 -24.51
CA ALA A 222 28.58 46.27 -25.74
C ALA A 222 28.19 47.75 -25.80
N ALA A 223 26.93 48.09 -25.46
CA ALA A 223 26.46 49.48 -25.38
C ALA A 223 27.21 50.28 -24.32
N ALA A 224 27.41 49.73 -23.11
CA ALA A 224 28.16 50.39 -22.05
C ALA A 224 29.65 50.60 -22.41
N THR A 225 30.26 49.66 -23.12
CA THR A 225 31.64 49.78 -23.61
C THR A 225 31.77 50.87 -24.66
N ALA A 226 30.82 50.94 -25.61
CA ALA A 226 30.76 52.01 -26.60
C ALA A 226 30.60 53.40 -25.96
N THR A 227 29.73 53.55 -24.96
CA THR A 227 29.58 54.84 -24.24
C THR A 227 30.87 55.23 -23.50
N ARG A 228 31.61 54.26 -22.97
CA ARG A 228 32.86 54.52 -22.23
C ARG A 228 34.02 54.93 -23.16
N THR A 229 34.14 54.37 -24.36
CA THR A 229 35.17 54.75 -25.34
C THR A 229 34.94 56.13 -25.96
N TRP A 230 33.70 56.58 -26.10
CA TRP A 230 33.40 57.93 -26.58
C TRP A 230 33.50 59.02 -25.49
N GLY A 231 33.34 58.65 -24.22
CA GLY A 231 33.48 59.59 -23.08
C GLY A 231 34.92 59.97 -22.71
N THR A 232 35.91 59.10 -22.96
CA THR A 232 37.33 59.37 -22.62
C THR A 232 38.10 60.11 -23.71
N ALA A 233 37.60 60.19 -24.93
CA ALA A 233 38.28 60.89 -26.03
C ALA A 233 38.11 62.44 -26.00
N GLY A 234 37.23 62.98 -25.16
CA GLY A 234 36.96 64.43 -25.06
C GLY A 234 37.73 65.20 -23.99
N GLY A 235 38.61 64.54 -23.23
CA GLY A 235 39.20 65.08 -21.99
C GLY A 235 40.67 65.47 -22.06
N SER A 236 41.22 65.90 -23.22
CA SER A 236 42.54 66.56 -23.26
C SER A 236 42.37 68.04 -23.58
N GLY A 237 42.02 68.83 -22.57
CA GLY A 237 41.79 70.27 -22.73
C GLY A 237 42.24 71.05 -21.51
N SER A 238 43.47 71.54 -21.57
CA SER A 238 43.93 72.80 -20.96
C SER A 238 43.87 72.96 -19.42
N ARG A 239 45.03 72.85 -18.78
CA ARG A 239 45.51 73.76 -17.72
C ARG A 239 47.00 73.96 -18.03
N GLY A 240 47.49 75.16 -18.33
CA GLY A 240 47.33 76.39 -17.57
C GLY A 240 48.64 76.58 -16.82
#